data_AF-A0AA37PML6-F1
#
_entry.id   AF-A0AA37PML6-F1
#
_cell.length_a   1.000
_cell.length_b   1.000
_cell.length_c   1.000
_cell.angle_alpha   90.00
_cell.angle_beta   90.00
_cell.angle_gamma   90.00
#
_symmetry.space_group_name_H-M   'P 1'
#
loop_
_entity.id
_entity.type
_entity.pdbx_description
1 polymer ?
#
loop_
_entity_poly.entity_id
_entity_poly.type
_entity_poly.pdbx_seq_one_letter_code
_entity_poly.pdbx_strand_id
1 'polypeptide(L)'
;MNGSGGKGGVGGDGGAGGNGARNLTGTGGAGGAGGAGGAAGAGGEAGTGGTGGEDGAAGAGGAGAAGGSGGAGGKGSGGAAGAGQPGNAGGAGGVGGAGGAAGDGGTNGAGGAGGAGGAGGTGTDGANGKGLAGGSGGTGGAGGAGGNAGDGDGEAAAGGEAGVGGKGGKGGNGGNGPANTPGGNGGKGGAGGVGGVGGLNSDQESSTASATGGDGGDGGDGGAGGTGTGRPGGKGGTGGAGGKAGAGGEANTGGTAGDSGTAGAKGKNGPDGTRDEPKSEPTPKPFVPPPVRIPNIPIAKRRGTYSKLLEIIIKGISGSK
;
A
#
# COMPACT_ATOMS: atom_id res chain seq x y z
N MET A 1 -35.01 31.42 -17.10
CA MET A 1 -34.40 30.48 -16.14
C MET A 1 -33.32 29.75 -16.91
N ASN A 2 -32.06 29.89 -16.52
CA ASN A 2 -30.93 29.31 -17.24
C ASN A 2 -30.77 27.85 -16.79
N GLY A 3 -30.67 26.92 -17.75
CA GLY A 3 -30.56 25.49 -17.45
C GLY A 3 -29.10 25.08 -17.19
N SER A 4 -28.79 24.61 -15.99
CA SER A 4 -27.50 23.95 -15.71
C SER A 4 -27.50 22.52 -16.25
N GLY A 5 -26.42 22.11 -16.91
CA GLY A 5 -26.19 20.72 -17.28
C GLY A 5 -26.17 19.79 -16.06
N GLY A 6 -26.68 18.56 -16.22
CA GLY A 6 -26.74 17.57 -15.14
C GLY A 6 -25.34 17.13 -14.67
N LYS A 7 -25.18 16.74 -13.39
CA LYS A 7 -23.93 16.10 -12.94
C LYS A 7 -23.80 14.71 -13.57
N GLY A 8 -22.57 14.31 -13.91
CA GLY A 8 -22.30 12.93 -14.31
C GLY A 8 -22.61 11.90 -13.22
N GLY A 9 -22.73 10.62 -13.57
CA GLY A 9 -22.88 9.53 -12.60
C GLY A 9 -21.54 9.14 -11.95
N VAL A 10 -21.50 8.93 -10.63
CA VAL A 10 -20.29 8.48 -9.92
C VAL A 10 -19.83 7.11 -10.43
N GLY A 11 -18.52 6.93 -10.60
CA GLY A 11 -17.95 5.63 -10.98
C GLY A 11 -18.12 4.59 -9.86
N GLY A 12 -18.49 3.35 -10.21
CA GLY A 12 -18.70 2.30 -9.21
C GLY A 12 -17.40 1.87 -8.53
N ASP A 13 -17.43 1.46 -7.26
CA ASP A 13 -16.23 0.94 -6.59
C ASP A 13 -15.75 -0.39 -7.20
N GLY A 14 -14.43 -0.59 -7.21
CA GLY A 14 -13.80 -1.83 -7.62
C GLY A 14 -13.98 -2.94 -6.58
N GLY A 15 -14.29 -4.15 -7.03
CA GLY A 15 -14.51 -5.30 -6.14
C GLY A 15 -13.26 -5.63 -5.30
N ALA A 16 -13.45 -6.06 -4.06
CA ALA A 16 -12.33 -6.52 -3.23
C ALA A 16 -11.66 -7.78 -3.83
N GLY A 17 -10.34 -7.87 -3.73
CA GLY A 17 -9.58 -9.06 -4.13
C GLY A 17 -9.85 -10.24 -3.21
N GLY A 18 -10.05 -11.43 -3.79
CA GLY A 18 -10.32 -12.65 -3.01
C GLY A 18 -9.16 -13.01 -2.08
N ASN A 19 -9.43 -13.63 -0.92
CA ASN A 19 -8.37 -14.17 -0.07
C ASN A 19 -7.79 -15.45 -0.67
N GLY A 20 -6.48 -15.68 -0.52
CA GLY A 20 -5.86 -16.91 -0.99
C GLY A 20 -6.32 -18.15 -0.22
N ALA A 21 -6.66 -19.23 -0.93
CA ALA A 21 -7.16 -20.47 -0.32
C ALA A 21 -6.06 -21.19 0.47
N ARG A 22 -6.39 -21.70 1.68
CA ARG A 22 -5.51 -22.58 2.46
C ARG A 22 -5.51 -23.98 1.82
N ASN A 23 -4.37 -24.43 1.33
CA ASN A 23 -4.19 -25.80 0.83
C ASN A 23 -3.47 -26.64 1.90
N LEU A 24 -4.09 -27.75 2.34
CA LEU A 24 -3.53 -28.66 3.34
C LEU A 24 -2.39 -29.53 2.78
N THR A 25 -2.29 -29.69 1.45
CA THR A 25 -1.32 -30.60 0.81
C THR A 25 -0.42 -29.92 -0.24
N GLY A 26 -0.44 -28.59 -0.36
CA GLY A 26 0.36 -27.83 -1.34
C GLY A 26 0.45 -26.32 -1.08
N THR A 27 1.03 -25.56 -2.03
CA THR A 27 1.04 -24.08 -1.99
C THR A 27 -0.41 -23.56 -2.01
N GLY A 28 -0.79 -22.73 -1.04
CA GLY A 28 -2.11 -22.11 -1.02
C GLY A 28 -2.32 -21.21 -2.25
N GLY A 29 -3.49 -21.28 -2.89
CA GLY A 29 -3.78 -20.47 -4.08
C GLY A 29 -3.65 -18.97 -3.77
N ALA A 30 -3.12 -18.18 -4.71
CA ALA A 30 -3.02 -16.73 -4.52
C ALA A 30 -4.42 -16.12 -4.36
N GLY A 31 -4.55 -15.11 -3.49
CA GLY A 31 -5.76 -14.28 -3.47
C GLY A 31 -5.91 -13.49 -4.76
N GLY A 32 -7.10 -12.93 -5.03
CA GLY A 32 -7.30 -12.02 -6.14
C GLY A 32 -6.68 -10.64 -5.88
N ALA A 33 -6.26 -9.96 -6.95
CA ALA A 33 -6.02 -8.52 -6.91
C ALA A 33 -7.35 -7.78 -6.67
N GLY A 34 -7.29 -6.58 -6.10
CA GLY A 34 -8.47 -5.72 -6.05
C GLY A 34 -8.92 -5.32 -7.46
N GLY A 35 -10.23 -5.30 -7.69
CA GLY A 35 -10.83 -4.81 -8.93
C GLY A 35 -10.58 -3.31 -9.13
N ALA A 36 -10.50 -2.85 -10.37
CA ALA A 36 -10.40 -1.43 -10.66
C ALA A 36 -11.72 -0.72 -10.31
N GLY A 37 -11.63 0.52 -9.84
CA GLY A 37 -12.78 1.41 -9.75
C GLY A 37 -13.36 1.71 -11.14
N GLY A 38 -14.67 1.80 -11.23
CA GLY A 38 -15.39 2.21 -12.43
C GLY A 38 -15.10 3.67 -12.78
N ALA A 39 -15.02 3.96 -14.08
CA ALA A 39 -14.96 5.33 -14.55
C ALA A 39 -16.26 6.08 -14.22
N ALA A 40 -16.17 7.36 -13.90
CA ALA A 40 -17.34 8.21 -13.74
C ALA A 40 -17.96 8.59 -15.10
N GLY A 41 -19.27 8.87 -15.09
CA GLY A 41 -19.96 9.48 -16.23
C GLY A 41 -19.52 10.93 -16.43
N ALA A 42 -19.51 11.36 -17.68
CA ALA A 42 -19.29 12.76 -18.05
C ALA A 42 -20.41 13.66 -17.49
N GLY A 43 -20.08 14.93 -17.22
CA GLY A 43 -21.08 15.95 -16.95
C GLY A 43 -22.01 16.15 -18.15
N GLY A 44 -23.28 16.42 -17.88
CA GLY A 44 -24.27 16.71 -18.92
C GLY A 44 -23.97 18.03 -19.64
N GLU A 45 -24.33 18.09 -20.92
CA GLU A 45 -24.27 19.33 -21.71
C GLU A 45 -25.12 20.44 -21.06
N ALA A 46 -24.76 21.69 -21.33
CA ALA A 46 -25.55 22.83 -20.90
C ALA A 46 -27.02 22.75 -21.38
N GLY A 47 -27.96 23.18 -20.54
CA GLY A 47 -29.33 23.40 -20.99
C GLY A 47 -29.38 24.55 -21.98
N THR A 48 -30.17 24.45 -23.05
CA THR A 48 -30.33 25.56 -24.01
C THR A 48 -30.83 26.79 -23.27
N GLY A 49 -30.08 27.89 -23.33
CA GLY A 49 -30.52 29.20 -22.84
C GLY A 49 -31.81 29.62 -23.57
N GLY A 50 -32.72 30.30 -22.88
CA GLY A 50 -33.98 30.74 -23.49
C GLY A 50 -33.72 31.68 -24.66
N THR A 51 -34.42 31.49 -25.79
CA THR A 51 -34.31 32.29 -27.03
C THR A 51 -34.88 33.71 -26.92
N GLY A 52 -34.83 34.34 -25.75
CA GLY A 52 -35.52 35.60 -25.46
C GLY A 52 -34.59 36.81 -25.42
N GLY A 53 -34.49 37.53 -26.55
CA GLY A 53 -33.86 38.85 -26.65
C GLY A 53 -32.33 38.86 -26.49
N GLU A 54 -31.69 39.99 -26.78
CA GLU A 54 -30.23 40.16 -26.85
C GLU A 54 -29.43 39.87 -25.54
N ASP A 55 -30.04 39.39 -24.45
CA ASP A 55 -29.40 39.21 -23.13
C ASP A 55 -29.79 37.91 -22.38
N GLY A 56 -30.07 36.81 -23.09
CA GLY A 56 -30.32 35.51 -22.45
C GLY A 56 -29.02 34.83 -21.99
N ALA A 57 -28.63 34.94 -20.71
CA ALA A 57 -27.41 34.29 -20.20
C ALA A 57 -27.40 32.76 -20.46
N ALA A 58 -26.34 32.28 -21.10
CA ALA A 58 -26.20 30.91 -21.54
C ALA A 58 -26.11 29.87 -20.41
N GLY A 59 -26.49 28.64 -20.74
CA GLY A 59 -26.48 27.51 -19.81
C GLY A 59 -25.05 27.07 -19.46
N ALA A 60 -24.83 26.72 -18.19
CA ALA A 60 -23.56 26.19 -17.72
C ALA A 60 -23.44 24.68 -17.98
N GLY A 61 -22.25 24.22 -18.37
CA GLY A 61 -21.95 22.80 -18.53
C GLY A 61 -21.98 22.05 -17.18
N GLY A 62 -22.39 20.78 -17.20
CA GLY A 62 -22.48 19.95 -16.01
C GLY A 62 -21.12 19.51 -15.48
N ALA A 63 -20.95 19.39 -14.17
CA ALA A 63 -19.71 18.87 -13.59
C ALA A 63 -19.53 17.36 -13.86
N GLY A 64 -18.30 16.97 -14.19
CA GLY A 64 -17.89 15.57 -14.25
C GLY A 64 -17.95 14.88 -12.89
N ALA A 65 -18.24 13.59 -12.88
CA ALA A 65 -18.37 12.85 -11.62
C ALA A 65 -17.04 12.27 -11.13
N ALA A 66 -16.96 11.92 -9.85
CA ALA A 66 -15.77 11.28 -9.30
C ALA A 66 -15.63 9.82 -9.79
N GLY A 67 -14.40 9.40 -10.10
CA GLY A 67 -14.09 8.00 -10.40
C GLY A 67 -14.23 7.11 -9.16
N GLY A 68 -14.57 5.84 -9.36
CA GLY A 68 -14.77 4.88 -8.27
C GLY A 68 -13.47 4.48 -7.58
N SER A 69 -13.53 4.02 -6.33
CA SER A 69 -12.31 3.58 -5.63
C SER A 69 -11.82 2.23 -6.15
N GLY A 70 -10.51 2.00 -6.16
CA GLY A 70 -9.94 0.68 -6.44
C GLY A 70 -10.15 -0.28 -5.27
N GLY A 71 -10.41 -1.55 -5.57
CA GLY A 71 -10.64 -2.60 -4.58
C GLY A 71 -9.39 -2.92 -3.77
N ALA A 72 -9.53 -3.34 -2.52
CA ALA A 72 -8.40 -3.81 -1.72
C ALA A 72 -7.80 -5.11 -2.29
N GLY A 73 -6.48 -5.26 -2.23
CA GLY A 73 -5.80 -6.50 -2.60
C GLY A 73 -6.07 -7.61 -1.59
N GLY A 74 -6.26 -8.83 -2.07
CA GLY A 74 -6.47 -9.98 -1.20
C GLY A 74 -5.28 -10.25 -0.29
N LYS A 75 -5.55 -10.72 0.93
CA LYS A 75 -4.49 -11.25 1.83
C LYS A 75 -3.78 -12.42 1.14
N GLY A 76 -2.48 -12.54 1.38
CA GLY A 76 -1.71 -13.70 0.94
C GLY A 76 -2.30 -15.03 1.46
N SER A 77 -1.94 -16.15 0.84
CA SER A 77 -2.30 -17.48 1.33
C SER A 77 -1.23 -18.04 2.27
N GLY A 78 -1.66 -18.80 3.29
CA GLY A 78 -0.77 -19.63 4.09
C GLY A 78 -0.64 -21.03 3.49
N GLY A 79 0.58 -21.55 3.38
CA GLY A 79 0.83 -22.95 3.03
C GLY A 79 0.93 -23.80 4.29
N ALA A 80 0.15 -24.88 4.41
CA ALA A 80 0.21 -25.76 5.58
C ALA A 80 1.54 -26.57 5.66
N ALA A 81 2.27 -26.68 4.54
CA ALA A 81 3.59 -27.32 4.46
C ALA A 81 4.55 -26.68 3.41
N GLY A 82 4.14 -25.61 2.73
CA GLY A 82 4.91 -24.94 1.67
C GLY A 82 5.03 -23.43 1.88
N ALA A 83 5.83 -22.74 1.06
CA ALA A 83 5.93 -21.29 1.07
C ALA A 83 4.54 -20.67 0.80
N GLY A 84 4.06 -19.82 1.72
CA GLY A 84 2.85 -19.03 1.48
C GLY A 84 3.08 -17.98 0.39
N GLN A 85 2.05 -17.20 0.07
CA GLN A 85 2.14 -16.13 -0.92
C GLN A 85 2.12 -14.73 -0.26
N PRO A 86 2.84 -13.74 -0.81
CA PRO A 86 2.70 -12.33 -0.43
C PRO A 86 1.26 -11.81 -0.53
N GLY A 87 0.99 -10.68 0.09
CA GLY A 87 -0.27 -9.96 -0.14
C GLY A 87 -0.40 -9.48 -1.59
N ASN A 88 -1.62 -9.47 -2.12
CA ASN A 88 -1.86 -9.02 -3.49
C ASN A 88 -1.93 -7.50 -3.60
N ALA A 89 -1.73 -6.98 -4.82
CA ALA A 89 -1.88 -5.55 -5.06
C ALA A 89 -3.33 -5.09 -4.89
N GLY A 90 -3.50 -3.86 -4.41
CA GLY A 90 -4.78 -3.15 -4.52
C GLY A 90 -5.09 -2.77 -5.96
N GLY A 91 -6.37 -2.67 -6.28
CA GLY A 91 -6.87 -2.24 -7.59
C GLY A 91 -6.64 -0.75 -7.82
N ALA A 92 -6.55 -0.34 -9.09
CA ALA A 92 -6.47 1.07 -9.44
C ALA A 92 -7.79 1.80 -9.16
N GLY A 93 -7.72 3.08 -8.80
CA GLY A 93 -8.89 3.96 -8.78
C GLY A 93 -9.39 4.24 -10.20
N GLY A 94 -10.70 4.45 -10.32
CA GLY A 94 -11.37 4.82 -11.56
C GLY A 94 -11.06 6.24 -11.98
N VAL A 95 -11.17 6.53 -13.28
CA VAL A 95 -10.95 7.88 -13.82
C VAL A 95 -12.15 8.77 -13.51
N GLY A 96 -11.91 10.04 -13.17
CA GLY A 96 -12.96 11.05 -13.03
C GLY A 96 -13.61 11.40 -14.36
N GLY A 97 -14.91 11.68 -14.36
CA GLY A 97 -15.67 12.05 -15.56
C GLY A 97 -15.24 13.43 -16.06
N ALA A 98 -15.27 13.65 -17.37
CA ALA A 98 -15.03 14.98 -17.94
C ALA A 98 -16.15 15.96 -17.55
N GLY A 99 -15.80 17.24 -17.44
CA GLY A 99 -16.78 18.32 -17.36
C GLY A 99 -17.55 18.49 -18.67
N GLY A 100 -18.82 18.83 -18.60
CA GLY A 100 -19.66 19.14 -19.75
C GLY A 100 -19.30 20.50 -20.34
N ALA A 101 -19.41 20.62 -21.66
CA ALA A 101 -19.27 21.90 -22.35
C ALA A 101 -20.42 22.84 -21.99
N ALA A 102 -20.13 24.14 -21.93
CA ALA A 102 -21.16 25.17 -21.84
C ALA A 102 -21.85 25.42 -23.18
N GLY A 103 -23.01 26.07 -23.14
CA GLY A 103 -23.55 26.74 -24.34
C GLY A 103 -22.80 28.04 -24.62
N ASP A 104 -23.01 28.64 -25.79
CA ASP A 104 -22.37 29.86 -26.28
C ASP A 104 -22.38 30.99 -25.23
N GLY A 105 -21.22 31.43 -24.73
CA GLY A 105 -21.11 32.45 -23.67
C GLY A 105 -21.40 31.97 -22.23
N GLY A 106 -21.58 30.65 -22.01
CA GLY A 106 -21.83 30.04 -20.70
C GLY A 106 -20.54 29.57 -20.00
N THR A 107 -20.64 29.25 -18.70
CA THR A 107 -19.51 28.71 -17.91
C THR A 107 -19.44 27.18 -17.99
N ASN A 108 -18.24 26.64 -18.17
CA ASN A 108 -18.05 25.21 -18.40
C ASN A 108 -18.12 24.36 -17.14
N GLY A 109 -18.42 23.07 -17.33
CA GLY A 109 -18.37 22.08 -16.27
C GLY A 109 -16.93 21.77 -15.86
N ALA A 110 -16.67 21.68 -14.56
CA ALA A 110 -15.40 21.17 -14.04
C ALA A 110 -15.27 19.67 -14.27
N GLY A 111 -14.04 19.19 -14.46
CA GLY A 111 -13.70 17.78 -14.47
C GLY A 111 -13.88 17.13 -13.10
N GLY A 112 -14.32 15.87 -13.08
CA GLY A 112 -14.47 15.09 -11.85
C GLY A 112 -13.14 14.57 -11.32
N ALA A 113 -13.02 14.39 -10.00
CA ALA A 113 -11.81 13.85 -9.40
C ALA A 113 -11.58 12.36 -9.76
N GLY A 114 -10.32 11.96 -9.85
CA GLY A 114 -9.95 10.55 -9.95
C GLY A 114 -10.23 9.77 -8.66
N GLY A 115 -10.61 8.51 -8.80
CA GLY A 115 -10.86 7.61 -7.67
C GLY A 115 -9.58 7.22 -6.93
N ALA A 116 -9.68 6.91 -5.64
CA ALA A 116 -8.52 6.47 -4.87
C ALA A 116 -8.07 5.05 -5.29
N GLY A 117 -6.78 4.77 -5.24
CA GLY A 117 -6.24 3.42 -5.40
C GLY A 117 -6.55 2.55 -4.18
N GLY A 118 -6.78 1.25 -4.41
CA GLY A 118 -7.07 0.29 -3.36
C GLY A 118 -5.87 -0.03 -2.48
N ALA A 119 -6.10 -0.39 -1.22
CA ALA A 119 -5.01 -0.82 -0.33
C ALA A 119 -4.42 -2.16 -0.79
N GLY A 120 -3.10 -2.32 -0.63
CA GLY A 120 -2.43 -3.61 -0.83
C GLY A 120 -2.82 -4.62 0.25
N GLY A 121 -2.90 -5.89 -0.14
CA GLY A 121 -3.20 -7.00 0.74
C GLY A 121 -2.10 -7.22 1.77
N THR A 122 -2.47 -7.72 2.95
CA THR A 122 -1.48 -8.08 3.97
C THR A 122 -0.70 -9.33 3.56
N GLY A 123 0.60 -9.33 3.86
CA GLY A 123 1.43 -10.52 3.77
C GLY A 123 1.00 -11.55 4.81
N THR A 124 1.21 -12.83 4.52
CA THR A 124 0.97 -13.88 5.50
C THR A 124 2.14 -14.07 6.44
N ASP A 125 1.81 -14.48 7.65
CA ASP A 125 2.82 -14.90 8.62
C ASP A 125 3.55 -16.14 8.08
N GLY A 126 4.85 -16.20 8.30
CA GLY A 126 5.65 -17.34 7.85
C GLY A 126 5.23 -18.61 8.61
N ALA A 127 5.03 -19.73 7.89
CA ALA A 127 4.83 -21.01 8.57
C ALA A 127 6.15 -21.61 9.05
N ASN A 128 7.24 -21.47 8.25
CA ASN A 128 8.57 -22.04 8.51
C ASN A 128 9.74 -21.13 8.04
N GLY A 129 9.47 -19.84 7.79
CA GLY A 129 10.44 -18.91 7.21
C GLY A 129 10.08 -17.46 7.51
N LYS A 130 10.78 -16.49 6.90
CA LYS A 130 10.47 -15.06 7.04
C LYS A 130 8.97 -14.80 6.81
N GLY A 131 8.39 -13.88 7.56
CA GLY A 131 7.06 -13.35 7.21
C GLY A 131 7.02 -12.87 5.76
N LEU A 132 5.88 -13.00 5.09
CA LEU A 132 5.78 -12.65 3.67
C LEU A 132 5.50 -11.16 3.48
N ALA A 133 5.87 -10.64 2.32
CA ALA A 133 5.70 -9.23 2.03
C ALA A 133 4.21 -8.86 1.91
N GLY A 134 3.88 -7.63 2.29
CA GLY A 134 2.60 -7.03 1.94
C GLY A 134 2.54 -6.68 0.45
N GLY A 135 1.32 -6.65 -0.09
CA GLY A 135 1.07 -6.24 -1.47
C GLY A 135 1.21 -4.73 -1.66
N SER A 136 1.45 -4.30 -2.89
CA SER A 136 1.48 -2.87 -3.21
C SER A 136 0.09 -2.25 -3.13
N GLY A 137 0.01 -0.97 -2.76
CA GLY A 137 -1.20 -0.19 -2.99
C GLY A 137 -1.47 -0.01 -4.49
N GLY A 138 -2.74 0.11 -4.85
CA GLY A 138 -3.17 0.44 -6.20
C GLY A 138 -2.91 1.90 -6.55
N THR A 139 -2.76 2.22 -7.83
CA THR A 139 -2.61 3.62 -8.28
C THR A 139 -3.91 4.39 -8.11
N GLY A 140 -3.83 5.68 -7.81
CA GLY A 140 -4.98 6.57 -7.93
C GLY A 140 -5.42 6.71 -9.38
N GLY A 141 -6.71 6.94 -9.61
CA GLY A 141 -7.28 7.22 -10.92
C GLY A 141 -6.94 8.62 -11.41
N ALA A 142 -6.92 8.86 -12.71
CA ALA A 142 -6.70 10.20 -13.24
C ALA A 142 -7.91 11.12 -12.96
N GLY A 143 -7.66 12.41 -12.79
CA GLY A 143 -8.71 13.43 -12.81
C GLY A 143 -9.32 13.57 -14.20
N GLY A 144 -10.61 13.92 -14.25
CA GLY A 144 -11.31 14.22 -15.49
C GLY A 144 -10.88 15.54 -16.09
N ALA A 145 -10.90 15.65 -17.42
CA ALA A 145 -10.67 16.93 -18.07
C ALA A 145 -11.79 17.94 -17.73
N GLY A 146 -11.45 19.22 -17.70
CA GLY A 146 -12.45 20.28 -17.66
C GLY A 146 -13.22 20.39 -18.97
N GLY A 147 -14.44 20.92 -18.93
CA GLY A 147 -15.25 21.17 -20.12
C GLY A 147 -14.67 22.29 -20.97
N ASN A 148 -14.70 22.15 -22.29
CA ASN A 148 -14.33 23.23 -23.21
C ASN A 148 -15.44 24.26 -23.31
N ALA A 149 -15.06 25.52 -23.56
CA ALA A 149 -16.00 26.61 -23.83
C ALA A 149 -16.83 26.35 -25.09
N GLY A 150 -18.07 26.86 -25.08
CA GLY A 150 -18.96 26.83 -26.23
C GLY A 150 -18.53 27.85 -27.29
N ASP A 151 -18.64 27.48 -28.56
CA ASP A 151 -18.30 28.33 -29.71
C ASP A 151 -19.47 29.28 -30.00
N GLY A 152 -19.32 30.60 -29.82
CA GLY A 152 -20.36 31.55 -30.23
C GLY A 152 -19.96 33.02 -30.16
N ASP A 153 -20.72 33.88 -30.83
CA ASP A 153 -20.47 35.33 -31.03
C ASP A 153 -20.64 36.19 -29.73
N GLY A 154 -20.65 35.58 -28.55
CA GLY A 154 -20.78 36.23 -27.23
C GLY A 154 -19.44 36.48 -26.53
N GLU A 155 -19.44 37.01 -25.30
CA GLU A 155 -18.19 37.17 -24.55
C GLU A 155 -17.43 35.84 -24.39
N ALA A 156 -16.12 35.90 -24.61
CA ALA A 156 -15.23 34.76 -24.49
C ALA A 156 -15.40 34.04 -23.14
N ALA A 157 -15.70 32.75 -23.18
CA ALA A 157 -15.91 31.94 -21.99
C ALA A 157 -14.63 31.20 -21.60
N ALA A 158 -14.33 31.18 -20.30
CA ALA A 158 -13.19 30.42 -19.76
C ALA A 158 -13.47 28.92 -19.79
N GLY A 159 -12.45 28.12 -20.13
CA GLY A 159 -12.49 26.67 -19.99
C GLY A 159 -12.84 26.22 -18.56
N GLY A 160 -13.38 25.01 -18.41
CA GLY A 160 -13.67 24.40 -17.12
C GLY A 160 -12.40 23.93 -16.43
N GLU A 161 -12.31 24.07 -15.11
CA GLU A 161 -11.18 23.52 -14.34
C GLU A 161 -11.12 22.00 -14.47
N ALA A 162 -9.91 21.45 -14.49
CA ALA A 162 -9.75 20.01 -14.51
C ALA A 162 -9.91 19.36 -13.13
N GLY A 163 -10.26 18.08 -13.13
CA GLY A 163 -10.35 17.28 -11.92
C GLY A 163 -8.98 16.94 -11.34
N VAL A 164 -8.92 16.84 -10.01
CA VAL A 164 -7.72 16.39 -9.27
C VAL A 164 -7.51 14.88 -9.47
N GLY A 165 -6.25 14.46 -9.57
CA GLY A 165 -5.88 13.04 -9.60
C GLY A 165 -6.20 12.33 -8.28
N GLY A 166 -6.61 11.08 -8.36
CA GLY A 166 -6.94 10.26 -7.18
C GLY A 166 -5.72 9.94 -6.34
N LYS A 167 -5.89 9.78 -5.03
CA LYS A 167 -4.80 9.36 -4.13
C LYS A 167 -4.39 7.91 -4.40
N GLY A 168 -3.09 7.62 -4.32
CA GLY A 168 -2.57 6.25 -4.36
C GLY A 168 -2.96 5.43 -3.12
N GLY A 169 -3.21 4.14 -3.32
CA GLY A 169 -3.56 3.22 -2.25
C GLY A 169 -2.41 2.95 -1.29
N LYS A 170 -2.72 2.67 -0.03
CA LYS A 170 -1.71 2.29 0.97
C LYS A 170 -1.10 0.92 0.64
N GLY A 171 0.20 0.74 0.82
CA GLY A 171 0.84 -0.57 0.79
C GLY A 171 0.36 -1.49 1.92
N GLY A 172 0.26 -2.78 1.64
CA GLY A 172 -0.14 -3.79 2.61
C GLY A 172 0.95 -4.04 3.66
N ASN A 173 0.56 -4.39 4.88
CA ASN A 173 1.55 -4.73 5.91
C ASN A 173 2.23 -6.06 5.58
N GLY A 174 3.51 -6.19 5.94
CA GLY A 174 4.20 -7.47 5.92
C GLY A 174 3.66 -8.41 7.00
N GLY A 175 3.70 -9.71 6.72
CA GLY A 175 3.36 -10.74 7.69
C GLY A 175 4.46 -10.91 8.74
N ASN A 176 4.09 -11.48 9.89
CA ASN A 176 5.01 -11.69 10.99
C ASN A 176 5.91 -12.91 10.75
N GLY A 177 7.11 -12.88 11.33
CA GLY A 177 8.01 -14.02 11.36
C GLY A 177 7.63 -15.00 12.49
N PRO A 178 7.45 -16.31 12.22
CA PRO A 178 7.40 -17.33 13.26
C PRO A 178 8.71 -17.36 14.08
N ALA A 179 8.70 -18.06 15.21
CA ALA A 179 9.82 -18.12 16.15
C ALA A 179 11.19 -18.22 15.47
N ASN A 180 12.12 -17.35 15.86
CA ASN A 180 13.48 -17.27 15.31
C ASN A 180 13.55 -16.98 13.81
N THR A 181 12.57 -16.26 13.25
CA THR A 181 12.61 -15.81 11.86
C THR A 181 12.28 -14.31 11.73
N PRO A 182 12.76 -13.65 10.67
CA PRO A 182 12.51 -12.22 10.50
C PRO A 182 11.06 -11.96 10.04
N GLY A 183 10.57 -10.75 10.32
CA GLY A 183 9.27 -10.30 9.79
C GLY A 183 9.30 -9.96 8.31
N GLY A 184 8.14 -9.99 7.65
CA GLY A 184 7.95 -9.66 6.25
C GLY A 184 8.02 -8.17 5.97
N ASN A 185 8.50 -7.78 4.79
CA ASN A 185 8.54 -6.36 4.43
C ASN A 185 7.14 -5.82 4.18
N GLY A 186 6.90 -4.56 4.51
CA GLY A 186 5.70 -3.87 4.07
C GLY A 186 5.69 -3.68 2.56
N GLY A 187 4.50 -3.66 1.97
CA GLY A 187 4.28 -3.37 0.56
C GLY A 187 4.49 -1.89 0.25
N LYS A 188 4.86 -1.58 -0.99
CA LYS A 188 5.01 -0.20 -1.46
C LYS A 188 3.64 0.48 -1.56
N GLY A 189 3.55 1.77 -1.24
CA GLY A 189 2.37 2.58 -1.52
C GLY A 189 2.13 2.80 -3.02
N GLY A 190 0.87 2.88 -3.43
CA GLY A 190 0.48 3.15 -4.81
C GLY A 190 0.83 4.57 -5.24
N ALA A 191 1.11 4.78 -6.52
CA ALA A 191 1.31 6.13 -7.04
C ALA A 191 -0.01 6.93 -7.02
N GLY A 192 0.07 8.24 -6.83
CA GLY A 192 -1.06 9.13 -7.06
C GLY A 192 -1.45 9.19 -8.55
N GLY A 193 -2.71 9.51 -8.81
CA GLY A 193 -3.25 9.71 -10.14
C GLY A 193 -2.80 11.02 -10.76
N VAL A 194 -2.75 11.08 -12.08
CA VAL A 194 -2.44 12.32 -12.80
C VAL A 194 -3.64 13.28 -12.72
N GLY A 195 -3.38 14.57 -12.56
CA GLY A 195 -4.43 15.59 -12.64
C GLY A 195 -5.02 15.71 -14.06
N GLY A 196 -6.26 16.18 -14.16
CA GLY A 196 -6.94 16.37 -15.44
C GLY A 196 -6.36 17.53 -16.24
N VAL A 197 -6.64 17.56 -17.54
CA VAL A 197 -6.28 18.70 -18.40
C VAL A 197 -7.36 19.79 -18.31
N GLY A 198 -6.96 21.05 -18.13
CA GLY A 198 -7.88 22.19 -18.09
C GLY A 198 -8.60 22.39 -19.42
N GLY A 199 -9.83 22.90 -19.38
CA GLY A 199 -10.63 23.17 -20.57
C GLY A 199 -10.08 24.32 -21.43
N LEU A 200 -10.37 24.26 -22.73
CA LEU A 200 -10.05 25.31 -23.70
C LEU A 200 -11.03 26.48 -23.61
N ASN A 201 -10.57 27.70 -23.94
CA ASN A 201 -11.42 28.88 -24.14
C ASN A 201 -12.07 28.89 -25.55
N SER A 202 -13.06 29.76 -25.78
CA SER A 202 -13.92 29.76 -26.98
C SER A 202 -13.33 30.49 -28.20
N ASP A 203 -12.16 31.10 -28.08
CA ASP A 203 -11.59 31.92 -29.14
C ASP A 203 -10.06 31.98 -29.13
N GLN A 204 -9.47 31.61 -30.26
CA GLN A 204 -8.05 31.76 -30.55
C GLN A 204 -7.63 33.23 -30.81
N GLU A 205 -8.42 34.22 -30.35
CA GLU A 205 -8.07 35.65 -30.41
C GLU A 205 -8.28 36.45 -29.10
N SER A 206 -8.95 35.92 -28.06
CA SER A 206 -9.17 36.67 -26.80
C SER A 206 -8.11 36.44 -25.72
N SER A 207 -7.99 37.45 -24.85
CA SER A 207 -7.18 37.49 -23.61
C SER A 207 -7.76 36.66 -22.45
N THR A 208 -8.83 35.89 -22.68
CA THR A 208 -9.42 35.03 -21.65
C THR A 208 -8.51 33.84 -21.36
N ALA A 209 -8.16 33.67 -20.09
CA ALA A 209 -7.28 32.58 -19.68
C ALA A 209 -7.97 31.23 -19.89
N SER A 210 -7.23 30.29 -20.48
CA SER A 210 -7.63 28.87 -20.48
C SER A 210 -7.65 28.33 -19.04
N ALA A 211 -8.39 27.25 -18.80
CA ALA A 211 -8.56 26.73 -17.45
C ALA A 211 -7.27 26.13 -16.88
N THR A 212 -7.16 26.13 -15.56
CA THR A 212 -6.06 25.47 -14.87
C THR A 212 -6.15 23.95 -15.02
N GLY A 213 -4.98 23.32 -15.09
CA GLY A 213 -4.85 21.87 -14.98
C GLY A 213 -5.16 21.42 -13.56
N GLY A 214 -5.65 20.19 -13.43
CA GLY A 214 -5.94 19.61 -12.13
C GLY A 214 -4.65 19.22 -11.40
N ASP A 215 -4.67 19.26 -10.08
CA ASP A 215 -3.53 18.77 -9.29
C ASP A 215 -3.34 17.26 -9.45
N GLY A 216 -2.11 16.80 -9.36
CA GLY A 216 -1.79 15.38 -9.22
C GLY A 216 -2.22 14.86 -7.85
N GLY A 217 -2.71 13.63 -7.79
CA GLY A 217 -3.07 13.00 -6.52
C GLY A 217 -1.85 12.65 -5.67
N ASP A 218 -1.99 12.62 -4.35
CA ASP A 218 -0.91 12.18 -3.47
C ASP A 218 -0.57 10.70 -3.66
N GLY A 219 0.68 10.34 -3.42
CA GLY A 219 1.11 8.96 -3.29
C GLY A 219 0.53 8.29 -2.05
N GLY A 220 0.31 6.98 -2.12
CA GLY A 220 -0.08 6.18 -0.98
C GLY A 220 1.08 5.91 -0.02
N ASP A 221 0.81 5.77 1.27
CA ASP A 221 1.84 5.41 2.23
C ASP A 221 2.31 3.96 2.04
N GLY A 222 3.56 3.69 2.40
CA GLY A 222 4.09 2.33 2.47
C GLY A 222 3.46 1.53 3.62
N GLY A 223 3.35 0.22 3.43
CA GLY A 223 2.90 -0.71 4.45
C GLY A 223 3.92 -0.87 5.58
N ALA A 224 3.47 -1.20 6.79
CA ALA A 224 4.38 -1.51 7.88
C ALA A 224 5.07 -2.87 7.63
N GLY A 225 6.31 -3.02 8.10
CA GLY A 225 6.94 -4.34 8.18
C GLY A 225 6.29 -5.19 9.28
N GLY A 226 6.28 -6.50 9.09
CA GLY A 226 5.83 -7.45 10.10
C GLY A 226 6.85 -7.61 11.23
N THR A 227 6.40 -8.07 12.40
CA THR A 227 7.29 -8.34 13.54
C THR A 227 8.22 -9.52 13.24
N GLY A 228 9.47 -9.42 13.69
CA GLY A 228 10.34 -10.58 13.82
C GLY A 228 10.16 -11.21 15.21
N THR A 229 10.53 -12.48 15.36
CA THR A 229 10.59 -13.14 16.67
C THR A 229 11.97 -13.79 16.80
N GLY A 230 12.74 -13.47 17.85
CA GLY A 230 14.16 -13.85 17.97
C GLY A 230 15.10 -13.33 16.87
N ARG A 231 14.58 -12.53 15.93
CA ARG A 231 15.26 -11.97 14.74
C ARG A 231 14.67 -10.59 14.38
N PRO A 232 15.33 -9.83 13.48
CA PRO A 232 14.87 -8.50 13.11
C PRO A 232 13.47 -8.47 12.48
N GLY A 233 12.75 -7.38 12.69
CA GLY A 233 11.49 -7.11 12.02
C GLY A 233 11.65 -6.85 10.53
N GLY A 234 10.53 -6.90 9.82
CA GLY A 234 10.50 -6.56 8.40
C GLY A 234 10.73 -5.07 8.17
N LYS A 235 11.31 -4.71 7.04
CA LYS A 235 11.42 -3.29 6.68
C LYS A 235 10.05 -2.75 6.31
N GLY A 236 9.74 -1.51 6.68
CA GLY A 236 8.57 -0.84 6.16
C GLY A 236 8.68 -0.60 4.65
N GLY A 237 7.55 -0.65 3.96
CA GLY A 237 7.47 -0.37 2.53
C GLY A 237 7.78 1.09 2.22
N THR A 238 8.26 1.37 1.02
CA THR A 238 8.40 2.76 0.57
C THR A 238 7.03 3.36 0.29
N GLY A 239 6.88 4.68 0.46
CA GLY A 239 5.70 5.37 -0.05
C GLY A 239 5.62 5.34 -1.58
N GLY A 240 4.44 5.66 -2.09
CA GLY A 240 4.18 5.88 -3.50
C GLY A 240 4.66 7.27 -3.93
N ALA A 241 4.97 7.43 -5.21
CA ALA A 241 5.20 8.75 -5.77
C ALA A 241 3.87 9.51 -5.85
N GLY A 242 3.93 10.83 -5.70
CA GLY A 242 2.79 11.67 -6.05
C GLY A 242 2.53 11.66 -7.56
N GLY A 243 1.29 11.94 -7.90
CA GLY A 243 0.80 12.09 -9.26
C GLY A 243 1.36 13.32 -9.93
N LYS A 244 1.43 13.30 -11.25
CA LYS A 244 1.80 14.48 -12.02
C LYS A 244 0.63 15.45 -12.07
N ALA A 245 0.94 16.74 -12.04
CA ALA A 245 -0.01 17.77 -12.39
C ALA A 245 -0.61 17.53 -13.78
N GLY A 246 -1.86 17.93 -13.95
CA GLY A 246 -2.46 18.11 -15.26
C GLY A 246 -1.97 19.39 -15.91
N ALA A 247 -1.91 19.39 -17.24
CA ALA A 247 -1.66 20.61 -18.01
C ALA A 247 -2.87 21.55 -17.94
N GLY A 248 -2.65 22.85 -18.02
CA GLY A 248 -3.76 23.78 -18.26
C GLY A 248 -4.30 23.67 -19.69
N GLY A 249 -5.40 24.37 -19.98
CA GLY A 249 -5.94 24.45 -21.33
C GLY A 249 -5.02 25.23 -22.28
N GLU A 250 -4.94 24.80 -23.54
CA GLU A 250 -4.08 25.39 -24.56
C GLU A 250 -4.86 26.34 -25.50
N ALA A 251 -4.86 27.65 -25.20
CA ALA A 251 -5.05 28.75 -26.17
C ALA A 251 -4.63 30.12 -25.58
N ASN A 252 -3.95 30.94 -26.42
CA ASN A 252 -3.54 32.37 -26.33
C ASN A 252 -2.86 32.95 -25.06
N THR A 253 -3.33 32.59 -23.87
CA THR A 253 -2.62 32.79 -22.60
C THR A 253 -2.88 31.53 -21.78
N GLY A 254 -1.94 30.59 -21.90
CA GLY A 254 -2.11 29.20 -21.46
C GLY A 254 -2.52 29.08 -20.00
N GLY A 255 -3.45 28.17 -19.73
CA GLY A 255 -3.83 27.82 -18.37
C GLY A 255 -2.61 27.30 -17.60
N THR A 256 -2.51 27.63 -16.32
CA THR A 256 -1.41 27.09 -15.51
C THR A 256 -1.62 25.59 -15.30
N ALA A 257 -0.54 24.82 -15.41
CA ALA A 257 -0.56 23.44 -14.92
C ALA A 257 -0.94 23.42 -13.43
N GLY A 258 -1.57 22.34 -12.99
CA GLY A 258 -1.79 22.10 -11.57
C GLY A 258 -0.48 21.85 -10.82
N ASP A 259 -0.60 21.56 -9.53
CA ASP A 259 0.53 21.12 -8.73
C ASP A 259 0.72 19.60 -8.82
N SER A 260 1.98 19.15 -8.69
CA SER A 260 2.24 17.71 -8.56
C SER A 260 1.87 17.23 -7.16
N GLY A 261 1.32 16.01 -7.08
CA GLY A 261 1.01 15.39 -5.81
C GLY A 261 2.25 15.12 -4.97
N THR A 262 2.05 15.02 -3.65
CA THR A 262 3.14 14.72 -2.73
C THR A 262 3.44 13.22 -2.68
N ALA A 263 4.68 12.85 -2.36
CA ALA A 263 5.03 11.45 -2.17
C ALA A 263 4.47 10.92 -0.84
N GLY A 264 4.01 9.67 -0.84
CA GLY A 264 3.53 9.00 0.35
C GLY A 264 4.65 8.75 1.36
N ALA A 265 4.27 8.61 2.63
CA ALA A 265 5.22 8.32 3.68
C ALA A 265 5.77 6.90 3.58
N LYS A 266 7.01 6.70 4.05
CA LYS A 266 7.57 5.36 4.24
C LYS A 266 6.84 4.65 5.39
N GLY A 267 6.55 3.37 5.20
CA GLY A 267 6.03 2.50 6.25
C GLY A 267 7.02 2.33 7.39
N LYS A 268 6.49 2.10 8.59
CA LYS A 268 7.32 1.81 9.77
C LYS A 268 7.95 0.43 9.64
N ASN A 269 9.18 0.28 10.13
CA ASN A 269 9.79 -1.03 10.28
C ASN A 269 9.00 -1.84 11.32
N GLY A 270 8.94 -3.15 11.10
CA GLY A 270 8.43 -4.08 12.08
C GLY A 270 9.35 -4.12 13.29
N PRO A 271 8.79 -4.32 14.49
CA PRO A 271 9.59 -4.54 15.69
C PRO A 271 10.51 -5.76 15.55
N ASP A 272 11.73 -5.63 16.05
CA ASP A 272 12.66 -6.74 16.22
C ASP A 272 12.14 -7.67 17.33
N GLY A 273 12.26 -8.98 17.11
CA GLY A 273 11.98 -9.96 18.14
C GLY A 273 13.08 -9.93 19.19
N THR A 274 12.69 -9.84 20.46
CA THR A 274 13.63 -10.09 21.55
C THR A 274 14.21 -11.48 21.36
N ARG A 275 15.55 -11.59 21.33
CA ARG A 275 16.21 -12.89 21.37
C ARG A 275 15.77 -13.53 22.68
N ASP A 276 15.20 -14.74 22.64
CA ASP A 276 15.05 -15.51 23.86
C ASP A 276 16.45 -15.57 24.47
N GLU A 277 16.65 -14.93 25.63
CA GLU A 277 17.86 -15.18 26.39
C GLU A 277 17.98 -16.70 26.51
N PRO A 278 19.16 -17.29 26.25
CA PRO A 278 19.31 -18.71 26.48
C PRO A 278 18.90 -18.93 27.92
N LYS A 279 17.77 -19.62 28.15
CA LYS A 279 17.37 -20.05 29.48
C LYS A 279 18.62 -20.69 30.04
N SER A 280 19.18 -20.08 31.08
CA SER A 280 20.40 -20.56 31.72
C SER A 280 20.25 -22.07 31.86
N GLU A 281 21.15 -22.84 31.23
CA GLU A 281 21.16 -24.28 31.44
C GLU A 281 21.07 -24.51 32.95
N PRO A 282 20.17 -25.39 33.44
CA PRO A 282 20.09 -25.63 34.86
C PRO A 282 21.50 -26.03 35.30
N THR A 283 22.09 -25.23 36.20
CA THR A 283 23.41 -25.49 36.75
C THR A 283 23.50 -26.97 37.07
N PRO A 284 24.45 -27.73 36.49
CA PRO A 284 24.49 -29.17 36.69
C PRO A 284 24.53 -29.42 38.19
N LYS A 285 23.54 -30.19 38.70
CA LYS A 285 23.50 -30.56 40.11
C LYS A 285 24.87 -31.18 40.45
N PRO A 286 25.51 -30.79 41.56
CA PRO A 286 26.77 -31.40 41.94
C PRO A 286 26.59 -32.92 41.97
N PHE A 287 27.44 -33.62 41.23
CA PHE A 287 27.45 -35.08 41.21
C PHE A 287 27.77 -35.57 42.63
N VAL A 288 26.76 -36.11 43.31
CA VAL A 288 26.95 -36.84 44.57
C VAL A 288 27.25 -38.29 44.18
N PRO A 289 28.49 -38.79 44.32
CA PRO A 289 28.77 -40.19 44.03
C PRO A 289 27.93 -41.08 44.96
N PRO A 290 27.41 -42.22 44.46
CA PRO A 290 26.72 -43.17 45.32
C PRO A 290 27.66 -43.67 46.44
N PRO A 291 27.15 -43.98 47.64
CA PRO A 291 27.98 -44.55 48.71
C PRO A 291 28.62 -45.84 48.21
N VAL A 292 29.96 -45.90 48.31
CA VAL A 292 30.72 -47.11 48.01
C VAL A 292 30.26 -48.21 48.95
N ARG A 293 29.52 -49.20 48.42
CA ARG A 293 29.29 -50.46 49.14
C ARG A 293 30.60 -51.22 49.17
N ILE A 294 31.28 -51.19 50.32
CA ILE A 294 32.38 -52.12 50.59
C ILE A 294 31.74 -53.50 50.82
N PRO A 295 31.97 -54.51 49.98
CA PRO A 295 31.49 -55.86 50.24
C PRO A 295 32.17 -56.40 51.51
N ASN A 296 31.38 -57.04 52.35
CA ASN A 296 31.84 -57.65 53.60
C ASN A 296 32.74 -58.85 53.24
N ILE A 297 34.06 -58.68 53.30
CA ILE A 297 35.02 -59.76 53.06
C ILE A 297 35.04 -60.63 54.33
N PRO A 298 34.76 -61.94 54.25
CA PRO A 298 34.88 -62.83 55.41
C PRO A 298 36.30 -62.80 55.96
N ILE A 299 36.44 -62.58 57.27
CA ILE A 299 37.72 -62.66 57.99
C ILE A 299 38.15 -64.14 58.02
N ALA A 300 38.84 -64.58 56.97
CA ALA A 300 39.55 -65.86 56.99
C ALA A 300 40.92 -65.69 56.32
N LYS A 301 41.96 -65.93 57.13
CA LYS A 301 43.41 -65.86 56.83
C LYS A 301 44.02 -64.46 56.72
N ARG A 302 44.22 -63.85 57.90
CA ARG A 302 45.47 -63.13 58.18
C ARG A 302 46.66 -64.09 57.97
N ARG A 303 47.57 -63.76 57.07
CA ARG A 303 49.03 -63.69 57.29
C ARG A 303 49.78 -63.55 55.96
N GLY A 304 50.36 -62.35 55.77
CA GLY A 304 51.60 -62.18 55.00
C GLY A 304 51.49 -61.86 53.52
N THR A 305 51.03 -60.66 53.12
CA THR A 305 51.53 -59.99 51.88
C THR A 305 51.18 -58.50 51.67
N TYR A 306 50.74 -57.73 52.67
CA TYR A 306 50.39 -56.31 52.47
C TYR A 306 51.39 -55.31 53.08
N SER A 307 52.69 -55.56 52.90
CA SER A 307 53.76 -54.64 53.35
C SER A 307 54.58 -54.04 52.21
N LYS A 308 54.10 -54.07 50.95
CA LYS A 308 54.82 -53.47 49.80
C LYS A 308 54.04 -52.47 48.95
N LEU A 309 52.70 -52.41 49.02
CA LEU A 309 51.93 -51.43 48.24
C LEU A 309 51.72 -50.08 48.96
N LEU A 310 51.84 -50.03 50.29
CA LEU A 310 51.65 -48.79 51.06
C LEU A 310 52.88 -47.87 51.06
N GLU A 311 54.08 -48.39 50.79
CA GLU A 311 55.30 -47.57 50.66
C GLU A 311 55.42 -46.83 49.32
N ILE A 312 54.74 -47.30 48.26
CA ILE A 312 54.80 -46.66 46.93
C ILE A 312 53.93 -45.38 46.89
N ILE A 313 52.86 -45.33 47.67
CA ILE A 313 51.91 -44.20 47.67
C ILE A 313 52.43 -43.02 48.50
N ILE A 314 53.26 -43.25 49.52
CA ILE A 314 53.80 -42.17 50.37
C ILE A 314 55.07 -41.53 49.76
N LYS A 315 55.82 -42.22 48.90
CA LYS A 315 57.01 -41.65 48.22
C LYS A 315 56.72 -40.85 46.94
N GLY A 316 55.49 -40.88 46.40
CA GLY A 316 55.16 -40.18 45.14
C GLY A 316 54.73 -38.72 45.27
N ILE A 317 54.51 -38.20 46.50
CA ILE A 317 53.95 -36.85 46.73
C ILE A 317 55.01 -35.85 47.26
N SER A 318 56.27 -36.25 47.41
CA SER A 318 57.34 -35.35 47.88
C SER A 318 58.62 -35.49 47.05
N GLY A 319 58.72 -34.76 45.93
CA GLY A 319 59.99 -34.61 45.19
C GLY A 319 59.86 -33.99 43.78
N SER A 320 60.47 -32.81 43.60
CA SER A 320 60.58 -31.96 42.39
C SER A 320 59.36 -31.05 42.15
N LYS A 321 59.38 -29.74 42.47
CA LYS A 321 60.28 -28.67 42.00
C LYS A 321 60.58 -28.73 40.50
#